data_AF-A0A1V4QUE9-F1
#
_entry.id   AF-A0A1V4QUE9-F1
#
_cell.length_a   1.000
_cell.length_b   1.000
_cell.length_c   1.000
_cell.angle_alpha   90.00
_cell.angle_beta   90.00
_cell.angle_gamma   90.00
#
_symmetry.space_group_name_H-M   'P 1'
#
loop_
_entity.id
_entity.type
_entity.pdbx_description
1 polymer ?
#
loop_
_entity_poly.entity_id
_entity_poly.type
_entity_poly.pdbx_seq_one_letter_code
_entity_poly.pdbx_strand_id
1 'polypeptide(L)'
;MARLTSRLDSSRFSSISFDSQRIRADGKSFCQVRLVLTPEHHDEQVTLRLTAGSFEPGAVVRQVTLTPQNGELAFRIYAPSMPRSGFLLADGLRAPLQFSPASFVHYLAFDLIPTLFFAIIFALVIRSFAIASFYIPSGSMEPTLQIHDRLIADRLSYTLHLRLPRRGDVVIFRYPGNPSQDFIKRVVALPGERVAIRDGEVFVNGQPLDEPYEAEPPDYEMPEITVPEGEYFVLGDNRNHSADSHVWGFVPRRNLVGHALFVYWPPQRAGVIRNPFSEREPPTTQDAAGILLAR
;
A
#
# COMPACT_ATOMS: atom_id res chain seq x y z
N MET A 1 36.35 -32.76 -30.82
CA MET A 1 35.67 -31.70 -31.61
C MET A 1 34.69 -32.34 -32.57
N ALA A 2 33.39 -32.09 -32.36
CA ALA A 2 32.36 -32.03 -33.40
C ALA A 2 31.12 -31.44 -32.73
N ARG A 3 31.04 -30.10 -32.68
CA ARG A 3 29.76 -29.43 -32.36
C ARG A 3 28.82 -29.78 -33.51
N LEU A 4 27.93 -30.75 -33.31
CA LEU A 4 26.77 -30.97 -34.17
C LEU A 4 25.79 -29.80 -33.94
N THR A 5 26.14 -28.65 -34.50
CA THR A 5 25.22 -27.56 -34.79
C THR A 5 24.59 -27.84 -36.15
N SER A 6 23.84 -28.93 -36.29
CA SER A 6 23.00 -29.13 -37.46
C SER A 6 21.68 -28.42 -37.22
N ARG A 7 21.59 -27.16 -37.68
CA ARG A 7 20.28 -26.57 -37.99
C ARG A 7 19.58 -27.50 -38.97
N LEU A 8 18.28 -27.71 -38.83
CA LEU A 8 17.46 -28.37 -39.85
C LEU A 8 17.75 -27.70 -41.19
N ASP A 9 18.20 -28.50 -42.15
CA ASP A 9 18.37 -28.04 -43.52
C ASP A 9 16.98 -27.94 -44.16
N SER A 10 16.50 -26.71 -44.35
CA SER A 10 15.16 -26.45 -44.89
C SER A 10 14.99 -26.97 -46.32
N SER A 11 16.08 -27.26 -47.04
CA SER A 11 16.03 -27.85 -48.38
C SER A 11 15.48 -29.30 -48.40
N ARG A 12 15.48 -29.97 -47.25
CA ARG A 12 14.98 -31.35 -47.10
C ARG A 12 13.45 -31.43 -46.97
N PHE A 13 12.77 -30.30 -46.84
CA PHE A 13 11.32 -30.26 -46.56
C PHE A 13 10.57 -29.54 -47.68
N SER A 14 9.56 -30.22 -48.22
CA SER A 14 8.67 -29.66 -49.24
C SER A 14 7.60 -28.75 -48.61
N SER A 15 7.17 -29.07 -47.39
CA SER A 15 6.29 -28.20 -46.61
C SER A 15 6.42 -28.43 -45.11
N ILE A 16 6.12 -27.39 -44.34
CA ILE A 16 6.13 -27.40 -42.89
C ILE A 16 4.84 -26.73 -42.43
N SER A 17 4.04 -27.46 -41.66
CA SER A 17 2.77 -26.94 -41.14
C SER A 17 2.67 -27.14 -39.63
N PHE A 18 2.03 -26.16 -39.00
CA PHE A 18 1.81 -26.12 -37.56
C PHE A 18 0.31 -26.05 -37.33
N ASP A 19 -0.23 -27.01 -36.60
CA ASP A 19 -1.63 -26.97 -36.17
C ASP A 19 -1.68 -26.95 -34.64
N SER A 20 -2.05 -25.79 -34.10
CA SER A 20 -2.22 -25.60 -32.66
C SER A 20 -3.68 -25.84 -32.29
N GLN A 21 -4.03 -27.10 -32.03
CA GLN A 21 -5.37 -27.45 -31.54
C GLN A 21 -5.40 -27.62 -30.03
N ARG A 22 -6.37 -26.97 -29.38
CA ARG A 22 -6.71 -27.20 -27.98
C ARG A 22 -7.67 -28.39 -27.88
N ILE A 23 -7.15 -29.62 -27.95
CA ILE A 23 -7.99 -30.81 -27.71
C ILE A 23 -8.15 -31.00 -26.20
N ARG A 24 -9.40 -31.04 -25.73
CA ARG A 24 -9.75 -31.34 -24.33
C ARG A 24 -9.57 -32.84 -24.06
N ALA A 25 -8.34 -33.26 -23.82
CA ALA A 25 -8.04 -34.50 -23.11
C ALA A 25 -7.13 -34.13 -21.94
N ASP A 26 -7.58 -34.41 -20.71
CA ASP A 26 -6.81 -34.24 -19.46
C ASP A 26 -6.29 -32.82 -19.14
N GLY A 27 -6.97 -31.77 -19.64
CA GLY A 27 -6.63 -30.38 -19.32
C GLY A 27 -5.30 -29.87 -19.88
N LYS A 28 -4.63 -30.67 -20.73
CA LYS A 28 -3.34 -30.34 -21.34
C LYS A 28 -3.55 -29.71 -22.72
N SER A 29 -2.76 -28.71 -23.05
CA SER A 29 -2.70 -28.13 -24.40
C SER A 29 -1.47 -28.69 -25.13
N PHE A 30 -1.60 -29.03 -26.41
CA PHE A 30 -0.49 -29.50 -27.23
C PHE A 30 -0.44 -28.75 -28.57
N CYS A 31 0.73 -28.78 -29.21
CA CYS A 31 0.92 -28.34 -30.59
C CYS A 31 1.29 -29.55 -31.45
N GLN A 32 0.61 -29.74 -32.58
CA GLN A 32 0.96 -30.78 -33.55
C GLN A 32 1.82 -30.16 -34.65
N VAL A 33 3.00 -30.74 -34.86
CA VAL A 33 3.92 -30.33 -35.92
C VAL A 33 3.88 -31.41 -37.00
N ARG A 34 3.68 -30.99 -38.25
CA ARG A 34 3.71 -31.85 -39.42
C ARG A 34 4.78 -31.36 -40.39
N LEU A 35 5.75 -32.22 -40.67
CA LEU A 35 6.83 -31.98 -41.62
C LEU A 35 6.66 -32.94 -42.80
N VAL A 36 6.75 -32.43 -44.02
CA VAL A 36 6.72 -33.24 -45.25
C VAL A 36 8.09 -33.14 -45.90
N LEU A 37 8.73 -34.28 -46.11
CA LEU A 37 10.06 -34.36 -46.71
C LEU A 37 10.01 -34.13 -48.23
N THR A 38 11.13 -33.75 -48.82
CA THR A 38 11.30 -33.78 -50.27
C THR A 38 11.47 -35.23 -50.74
N PRO A 39 10.98 -35.61 -51.94
CA PRO A 39 11.04 -36.99 -52.44
C PRO A 39 12.43 -37.65 -52.35
N GLU A 40 13.48 -36.86 -52.49
CA GLU A 40 14.89 -37.29 -52.41
C GLU A 40 15.32 -37.76 -51.01
N HIS A 41 14.59 -37.37 -49.96
CA HIS A 41 14.92 -37.65 -48.55
C HIS A 41 13.83 -38.46 -47.82
N HIS A 42 12.86 -39.05 -48.53
CA HIS A 42 11.68 -39.71 -47.94
C HIS A 42 11.97 -40.86 -46.96
N ASP A 43 13.12 -41.53 -47.08
CA ASP A 43 13.52 -42.66 -46.23
C ASP A 43 14.60 -42.30 -45.19
N GLU A 44 15.02 -41.03 -45.13
CA GLU A 44 16.07 -40.59 -44.19
C GLU A 44 15.50 -40.40 -42.78
N GLN A 45 16.20 -40.91 -41.76
CA GLN A 45 15.84 -40.64 -40.37
C GLN A 45 16.13 -39.19 -40.00
N VAL A 46 15.14 -38.51 -39.43
CA VAL A 46 15.27 -37.12 -39.00
C VAL A 46 15.30 -37.06 -37.47
N THR A 47 16.35 -36.46 -36.92
CA THR A 47 16.43 -36.16 -35.50
C THR A 47 15.99 -34.72 -35.26
N LEU A 48 15.02 -34.53 -34.37
CA LEU A 48 14.48 -33.22 -34.02
C LEU A 48 14.80 -32.91 -32.56
N ARG A 49 15.48 -31.79 -32.33
CA ARG A 49 15.74 -31.25 -30.99
C ARG A 49 14.73 -30.16 -30.66
N LEU A 50 13.91 -30.40 -29.64
CA LEU A 50 12.89 -29.46 -29.18
C LEU A 50 13.42 -28.62 -28.02
N THR A 51 13.41 -27.31 -28.22
CA THR A 51 13.83 -26.32 -27.23
C THR A 51 12.64 -25.42 -26.91
N ALA A 52 12.28 -25.28 -25.63
CA ALA A 52 11.23 -24.35 -25.21
C ALA A 52 11.80 -22.94 -25.11
N GLY A 53 11.28 -21.99 -25.87
CA GLY A 53 11.81 -20.63 -25.93
C GLY A 53 11.62 -19.77 -24.67
N SER A 54 10.90 -20.23 -23.64
CA SER A 54 10.68 -19.48 -22.39
C SER A 54 11.39 -20.05 -21.16
N PHE A 55 12.17 -21.12 -21.32
CA PHE A 55 13.09 -21.61 -20.29
C PHE A 55 14.50 -21.43 -20.84
N GLU A 56 15.43 -21.01 -20.00
CA GLU A 56 16.81 -20.59 -20.29
C GLU A 56 17.41 -21.01 -21.65
N PRO A 57 18.11 -20.10 -22.37
CA PRO A 57 18.68 -20.40 -23.68
C PRO A 57 19.54 -21.68 -23.65
N GLY A 58 19.04 -22.76 -24.26
CA GLY A 58 19.77 -24.03 -24.39
C GLY A 58 19.21 -25.22 -23.60
N ALA A 59 18.14 -25.05 -22.82
CA ALA A 59 17.48 -26.16 -22.14
C ALA A 59 16.77 -27.10 -23.15
N VAL A 60 17.34 -28.30 -23.36
CA VAL A 60 16.73 -29.34 -24.20
C VAL A 60 15.56 -29.94 -23.46
N VAL A 61 14.35 -29.76 -23.98
CA VAL A 61 13.14 -30.31 -23.36
C VAL A 61 12.98 -31.78 -23.74
N ARG A 62 13.26 -32.12 -25.01
CA ARG A 62 13.22 -33.49 -25.52
C ARG A 62 13.94 -33.59 -26.86
N GLN A 63 14.63 -34.70 -27.10
CA GLN A 63 15.16 -35.08 -28.42
C GLN A 63 14.44 -36.34 -28.88
N VAL A 64 13.92 -36.33 -30.11
CA VAL A 64 13.21 -37.49 -30.69
C VAL A 64 13.73 -37.71 -32.10
N THR A 65 14.11 -38.95 -32.41
CA THR A 65 14.40 -39.40 -33.77
C THR A 65 13.15 -40.06 -34.32
N LEU A 66 12.68 -39.59 -35.47
CA LEU A 66 11.46 -40.08 -36.10
C LEU A 66 11.78 -40.70 -37.45
N THR A 67 11.14 -41.83 -37.75
CA THR A 67 11.18 -42.45 -39.07
C THR A 67 9.98 -41.94 -39.88
N PRO A 68 10.18 -41.43 -41.10
CA PRO A 68 9.09 -40.95 -41.93
C PRO A 68 8.12 -42.07 -42.26
N GLN A 69 6.81 -41.80 -42.24
CA GLN A 69 5.81 -42.67 -42.83
C GLN A 69 5.27 -42.00 -44.09
N ASN A 70 5.53 -42.59 -45.25
CA ASN A 70 5.18 -42.03 -46.56
C ASN A 70 5.74 -40.60 -46.79
N GLY A 71 6.96 -40.33 -46.29
CA GLY A 71 7.59 -39.01 -46.38
C GLY A 71 7.01 -37.95 -45.43
N GLU A 72 6.06 -38.31 -44.56
CA GLU A 72 5.48 -37.41 -43.57
C GLU A 72 5.97 -37.76 -42.15
N LEU A 73 6.29 -36.72 -41.38
CA LEU A 73 6.66 -36.79 -39.98
C LEU A 73 5.67 -35.97 -39.16
N ALA A 74 4.89 -36.65 -38.30
CA ALA A 74 3.91 -36.02 -37.43
C ALA A 74 4.20 -36.35 -35.96
N PHE A 75 4.28 -35.33 -35.11
CA PHE A 75 4.50 -35.53 -33.67
C PHE A 75 3.81 -34.43 -32.84
N ARG A 76 3.48 -34.78 -31.58
CA ARG A 76 2.81 -33.88 -30.63
C ARG A 76 3.77 -33.42 -29.55
N ILE A 77 3.76 -32.12 -29.29
CA ILE A 77 4.55 -31.49 -28.23
C ILE A 77 3.60 -31.05 -27.12
N TYR A 78 3.79 -31.60 -25.91
CA TYR A 78 3.00 -31.27 -24.73
C TYR A 78 3.70 -30.18 -23.91
N ALA A 79 2.98 -29.14 -23.51
CA ALA A 79 3.47 -28.13 -22.59
C ALA A 79 3.03 -28.46 -21.15
N PRO A 80 3.97 -28.66 -20.19
CA PRO A 80 3.64 -29.09 -18.83
C PRO A 80 2.96 -27.99 -17.99
N SER A 81 3.19 -26.71 -18.30
CA SER A 81 2.52 -25.55 -17.67
C SER A 81 2.44 -24.39 -18.68
N MET A 82 1.27 -23.75 -18.78
CA MET A 82 0.92 -22.81 -19.85
C MET A 82 1.88 -21.59 -19.92
N PRO A 83 2.68 -21.41 -20.99
CA PRO A 83 3.34 -20.13 -21.24
C PRO A 83 2.34 -19.15 -21.87
N ARG A 84 2.37 -17.88 -21.42
CA ARG A 84 1.51 -16.79 -21.91
C ARG A 84 1.76 -16.42 -23.39
N SER A 85 2.97 -16.66 -23.89
CA SER A 85 3.40 -16.55 -25.29
C SER A 85 4.77 -17.22 -25.45
N GLY A 86 5.13 -17.65 -26.67
CA GLY A 86 6.44 -18.22 -26.94
C GLY A 86 6.60 -18.75 -28.35
N PHE A 87 7.80 -19.23 -28.67
CA PHE A 87 8.09 -19.98 -29.89
C PHE A 87 8.57 -21.38 -29.49
N LEU A 88 8.09 -22.41 -30.17
CA LEU A 88 8.77 -23.70 -30.17
C LEU A 88 9.89 -23.62 -31.19
N LEU A 89 11.12 -23.84 -30.73
CA LEU A 89 12.30 -23.90 -31.58
C LEU A 89 12.65 -25.37 -31.76
N ALA A 90 12.31 -25.92 -32.93
CA ALA A 90 12.80 -27.20 -33.39
C ALA A 90 13.91 -26.93 -34.40
N ASP A 91 15.18 -27.11 -34.02
CA ASP A 91 16.39 -26.98 -34.87
C ASP A 91 16.34 -25.89 -35.97
N GLY A 92 15.87 -24.67 -35.67
CA GLY A 92 15.82 -23.54 -36.62
C GLY A 92 14.43 -23.22 -37.20
N LEU A 93 13.42 -24.06 -36.97
CA LEU A 93 12.02 -23.77 -37.25
C LEU A 93 11.41 -22.93 -36.14
N ARG A 94 10.83 -21.78 -36.53
CA ARG A 94 10.05 -20.92 -35.65
C ARG A 94 8.58 -21.10 -35.95
N ALA A 95 7.90 -21.87 -35.11
CA ALA A 95 6.44 -21.88 -35.09
C ALA A 95 5.96 -20.79 -34.13
N PRO A 96 5.21 -19.76 -34.56
CA PRO A 96 4.54 -18.90 -33.62
C PRO A 96 3.51 -19.73 -32.87
N LEU A 97 3.72 -19.94 -31.57
CA LEU A 97 2.71 -20.57 -30.74
C LEU A 97 1.65 -19.52 -30.42
N GLN A 98 0.64 -19.43 -31.28
CA GLN A 98 -0.60 -18.75 -30.96
C GLN A 98 -1.48 -19.71 -30.17
N PHE A 99 -1.15 -19.90 -28.89
CA PHE A 99 -2.10 -20.54 -28.00
C PHE A 99 -3.27 -19.57 -27.80
N SER A 100 -4.48 -20.00 -28.17
CA SER A 100 -5.71 -19.31 -27.75
C SER A 100 -5.59 -19.09 -26.25
N PRO A 101 -5.52 -17.83 -25.76
CA PRO A 101 -5.46 -17.59 -24.33
C PRO A 101 -6.63 -18.31 -23.68
N ALA A 102 -6.46 -18.79 -22.44
CA ALA A 102 -7.61 -18.99 -21.58
C ALA A 102 -8.45 -17.71 -21.72
N SER A 103 -9.68 -17.86 -22.23
CA SER A 103 -10.47 -16.80 -22.87
C SER A 103 -10.27 -15.48 -22.14
N PHE A 104 -9.97 -14.39 -22.83
CA PHE A 104 -9.85 -13.04 -22.26
C PHE A 104 -10.94 -12.75 -21.20
N VAL A 105 -12.15 -13.28 -21.42
CA VAL A 105 -13.30 -13.28 -20.51
C VAL A 105 -13.02 -13.92 -19.13
N HIS A 106 -12.29 -15.04 -19.07
CA HIS A 106 -11.91 -15.71 -17.83
C HIS A 106 -10.91 -14.87 -17.02
N TYR A 107 -9.88 -14.32 -17.66
CA TYR A 107 -8.94 -13.40 -16.99
C TYR A 107 -9.66 -12.15 -16.45
N LEU A 108 -10.53 -11.56 -17.26
CA LEU A 108 -11.39 -10.46 -16.82
C LEU A 108 -12.26 -10.85 -15.63
N ALA A 109 -12.97 -11.98 -15.70
CA ALA A 109 -13.96 -12.38 -14.71
C ALA A 109 -13.36 -12.87 -13.39
N PHE A 110 -12.26 -13.62 -13.44
CA PHE A 110 -11.72 -14.31 -12.26
C PHE A 110 -10.50 -13.62 -11.65
N ASP A 111 -9.75 -12.82 -12.41
CA ASP A 111 -8.56 -12.12 -11.89
C ASP A 111 -8.81 -10.62 -11.75
N LEU A 112 -9.19 -9.94 -12.82
CA LEU A 112 -9.26 -8.47 -12.84
C LEU A 112 -10.43 -7.92 -12.02
N ILE A 113 -11.64 -8.46 -12.21
CA ILE A 113 -12.84 -7.98 -11.52
C ILE A 113 -12.73 -8.14 -10.00
N PRO A 114 -12.36 -9.33 -9.45
CA PRO A 114 -12.20 -9.48 -7.99
C PRO A 114 -11.10 -8.58 -7.43
N THR A 115 -9.98 -8.44 -8.13
CA THR A 115 -8.88 -7.57 -7.70
C THR A 115 -9.34 -6.11 -7.60
N LEU A 116 -10.02 -5.60 -8.64
CA LEU A 116 -10.54 -4.23 -8.64
C LEU A 116 -11.62 -4.04 -7.56
N PHE A 117 -12.48 -5.03 -7.38
CA PHE A 117 -13.51 -5.03 -6.34
C PHE A 117 -12.90 -4.93 -4.93
N PHE A 118 -11.92 -5.78 -4.61
CA PHE A 118 -11.25 -5.72 -3.31
C PHE A 118 -10.45 -4.42 -3.15
N ALA A 119 -9.81 -3.92 -4.20
CA ALA A 119 -9.12 -2.62 -4.15
C ALA A 119 -10.09 -1.47 -3.86
N ILE A 120 -11.27 -1.45 -4.47
CA ILE A 120 -12.31 -0.44 -4.22
C ILE A 120 -12.84 -0.55 -2.79
N ILE A 121 -13.16 -1.77 -2.32
CA ILE A 121 -13.60 -1.97 -0.92
C ILE A 121 -12.53 -1.50 0.05
N PHE A 122 -11.28 -1.88 -0.16
CA PHE A 122 -10.18 -1.48 0.71
C PHE A 122 -9.99 0.03 0.72
N ALA A 123 -10.05 0.68 -0.44
CA ALA A 123 -10.01 2.13 -0.55
C ALA A 123 -11.19 2.81 0.17
N LEU A 124 -12.41 2.27 0.06
CA LEU A 124 -13.59 2.78 0.76
C LEU A 124 -13.48 2.60 2.27
N VAL A 125 -12.96 1.46 2.75
CA VAL A 125 -12.72 1.20 4.18
C VAL A 125 -11.66 2.16 4.71
N ILE A 126 -10.52 2.29 4.04
CA ILE A 126 -9.48 3.26 4.44
C ILE A 126 -10.07 4.67 4.45
N ARG A 127 -10.78 5.08 3.39
CA ARG A 127 -11.39 6.40 3.30
C ARG A 127 -12.45 6.65 4.38
N SER A 128 -13.23 5.62 4.73
CA SER A 128 -14.29 5.70 5.74
C SER A 128 -13.75 5.87 7.15
N PHE A 129 -12.63 5.22 7.48
CA PHE A 129 -12.17 5.12 8.88
C PHE A 129 -10.87 5.88 9.18
N ALA A 130 -10.01 6.17 8.19
CA ALA A 130 -8.70 6.74 8.44
C ALA A 130 -8.69 8.27 8.55
N ILE A 131 -9.42 8.96 7.67
CA ILE A 131 -9.24 10.39 7.42
C ILE A 131 -10.58 11.09 7.54
N ALA A 132 -10.74 11.92 8.57
CA ALA A 132 -11.94 12.73 8.76
C ALA A 132 -11.63 14.21 8.50
N SER A 133 -12.55 14.91 7.82
CA SER A 133 -12.48 16.35 7.60
C SER A 133 -13.22 17.10 8.71
N PHE A 134 -12.58 18.08 9.33
CA PHE A 134 -13.16 18.93 10.36
C PHE A 134 -13.17 20.39 9.93
N TYR A 135 -14.15 21.15 10.41
CA TYR A 135 -14.29 22.59 10.21
C TYR A 135 -14.06 23.31 11.54
N ILE A 136 -13.33 24.42 11.53
CA ILE A 136 -12.98 25.19 12.73
C ILE A 136 -13.95 26.37 12.90
N PRO A 137 -14.83 26.35 13.92
CA PRO A 137 -15.82 27.40 14.12
C PRO A 137 -15.37 28.53 15.05
N SER A 138 -14.26 28.39 15.79
CA SER A 138 -13.81 29.34 16.82
C SER A 138 -12.31 29.63 16.77
N GLY A 139 -11.91 30.75 17.36
CA GLY A 139 -10.52 31.23 17.41
C GLY A 139 -9.67 30.70 18.58
N SER A 140 -10.15 29.70 19.33
CA SER A 140 -9.44 29.20 20.54
C SER A 140 -8.06 28.57 20.26
N MET A 141 -7.79 28.25 18.99
CA MET A 141 -6.55 27.64 18.53
C MET A 141 -5.72 28.61 17.68
N GLU A 142 -6.05 29.90 17.65
CA GLU A 142 -5.23 30.90 16.98
C GLU A 142 -3.89 31.06 17.73
N PRO A 143 -2.77 31.29 17.02
CA PRO A 143 -2.65 31.48 15.57
C PRO A 143 -2.58 30.18 14.75
N THR A 144 -2.44 29.01 15.39
CA THR A 144 -2.23 27.71 14.70
C THR A 144 -3.40 27.35 13.78
N LEU A 145 -4.63 27.46 14.26
CA LEU A 145 -5.85 27.24 13.48
C LEU A 145 -6.72 28.49 13.59
N GLN A 146 -7.20 29.01 12.47
CA GLN A 146 -8.11 30.15 12.45
C GLN A 146 -9.52 29.72 12.10
N ILE A 147 -10.46 30.61 12.39
CA ILE A 147 -11.86 30.46 12.03
C ILE A 147 -11.97 30.18 10.53
N HIS A 148 -12.85 29.23 10.17
CA HIS A 148 -13.10 28.74 8.81
C HIS A 148 -12.06 27.78 8.21
N ASP A 149 -11.02 27.41 8.95
CA ASP A 149 -10.12 26.34 8.52
C ASP A 149 -10.88 25.03 8.32
N ARG A 150 -10.46 24.28 7.30
CA ARG A 150 -10.80 22.87 7.15
C ARG A 150 -9.55 22.04 7.22
N LEU A 151 -9.58 21.03 8.08
CA LEU A 151 -8.43 20.19 8.33
C LEU A 151 -8.76 18.72 8.17
N ILE A 152 -7.70 17.96 7.93
CA ILE A 152 -7.68 16.51 7.92
C ILE A 152 -7.12 16.05 9.26
N ALA A 153 -7.80 15.08 9.87
CA ALA A 153 -7.34 14.42 11.08
C ALA A 153 -7.26 12.91 10.91
N ASP A 154 -6.26 12.31 11.56
CA ASP A 154 -6.13 10.86 11.72
C ASP A 154 -7.03 10.41 12.87
N ARG A 155 -8.14 9.76 12.52
CA ARG A 155 -9.12 9.21 13.46
C ARG A 155 -8.79 7.76 13.84
N LEU A 156 -8.15 7.03 12.94
CA LEU A 156 -7.93 5.59 13.07
C LEU A 156 -6.95 5.27 14.18
N SER A 157 -5.82 5.97 14.23
CA SER A 157 -4.79 5.70 15.25
C SER A 157 -5.31 5.91 16.67
N TYR A 158 -6.27 6.82 16.84
CA TYR A 158 -6.87 7.11 18.14
C TYR A 158 -8.01 6.16 18.49
N THR A 159 -8.88 5.84 17.51
CA THR A 159 -10.01 4.91 17.68
C THR A 159 -9.53 3.48 17.93
N LEU A 160 -8.48 3.04 17.22
CA LEU A 160 -7.88 1.72 17.38
C LEU A 160 -6.78 1.67 18.45
N HIS A 161 -6.55 2.76 19.18
CA HIS A 161 -5.53 2.86 20.24
C HIS A 161 -4.12 2.48 19.77
N LEU A 162 -3.81 2.70 18.49
CA LEU A 162 -2.51 2.40 17.90
C LEU A 162 -1.45 3.44 18.25
N ARG A 163 -1.86 4.65 18.63
CA ARG A 163 -0.98 5.75 19.02
C ARG A 163 -1.42 6.37 20.34
N LEU A 164 -0.44 6.64 21.20
CA LEU A 164 -0.60 7.50 22.37
C LEU A 164 -0.40 8.97 21.96
N PRO A 165 -1.27 9.88 22.44
CA PRO A 165 -1.07 11.32 22.29
C PRO A 165 0.24 11.76 22.91
N ARG A 166 0.95 12.66 22.23
CA ARG A 166 2.16 13.30 22.74
C ARG A 166 1.89 14.73 23.15
N ARG A 167 2.76 15.26 24.00
CA ARG A 167 2.76 16.70 24.28
C ARG A 167 2.92 17.44 22.95
N GLY A 168 2.14 18.50 22.76
CA GLY A 168 2.12 19.30 21.54
C GLY A 168 1.25 18.76 20.42
N ASP A 169 0.72 17.53 20.51
CA ASP A 169 -0.24 17.05 19.52
C ASP A 169 -1.53 17.88 19.60
N VAL A 170 -2.07 18.27 18.44
CA VAL A 170 -3.37 18.94 18.35
C VAL A 170 -4.45 17.87 18.19
N VAL A 171 -5.25 17.67 19.23
CA VAL A 171 -6.19 16.57 19.33
C VAL A 171 -7.63 17.05 19.22
N ILE A 172 -8.46 16.23 18.59
CA ILE A 172 -9.90 16.38 18.51
C ILE A 172 -10.52 15.38 19.47
N PHE A 173 -11.45 15.84 20.30
CA PHE A 173 -12.07 15.01 21.34
C PHE A 173 -13.52 15.42 21.59
N ARG A 174 -14.31 14.47 22.06
CA ARG A 174 -15.66 14.75 22.56
C ARG A 174 -15.56 15.47 23.89
N TYR A 175 -16.18 16.64 24.00
CA TYR A 175 -16.15 17.44 25.22
C TYR A 175 -16.69 16.63 26.42
N PRO A 176 -15.94 16.50 27.53
CA PRO A 176 -16.39 15.71 28.69
C PRO A 176 -17.71 16.19 29.31
N GLY A 177 -17.99 17.50 29.29
CA GLY A 177 -19.24 18.06 29.82
C GLY A 177 -20.45 17.87 28.91
N ASN A 178 -20.23 17.70 27.60
CA ASN A 178 -21.28 17.36 26.63
C ASN A 178 -20.68 16.61 25.43
N PRO A 179 -20.74 15.26 25.43
CA PRO A 179 -20.12 14.44 24.39
C PRO A 179 -20.71 14.58 22.97
N SER A 180 -21.80 15.34 22.82
CA SER A 180 -22.38 15.66 21.50
C SER A 180 -21.58 16.75 20.75
N GLN A 181 -20.60 17.37 21.41
CA GLN A 181 -19.77 18.43 20.86
C GLN A 181 -18.32 17.95 20.75
N ASP A 182 -17.72 18.16 19.58
CA ASP A 182 -16.30 17.91 19.33
C ASP A 182 -15.51 19.20 19.54
N PHE A 183 -14.41 19.09 20.28
CA PHE A 183 -13.48 20.18 20.59
C PHE A 183 -12.10 19.84 20.03
N ILE A 184 -11.33 20.88 19.73
CA ILE A 184 -9.94 20.76 19.29
C ILE A 184 -9.05 21.62 20.17
N LYS A 185 -8.01 21.00 20.75
CA LYS A 185 -7.05 21.62 21.68
C LYS A 185 -5.68 20.97 21.53
N ARG A 186 -4.64 21.61 22.07
CA ARG A 186 -3.30 21.05 22.13
C ARG A 186 -3.07 20.32 23.44
N VAL A 187 -2.44 19.14 23.39
CA VAL A 187 -2.02 18.40 24.58
C VAL A 187 -0.86 19.13 25.24
N VAL A 188 -1.06 19.59 26.47
CA VAL A 188 -0.07 20.36 27.23
C VAL A 188 0.56 19.51 28.33
N ALA A 189 -0.19 18.63 28.99
CA ALA A 189 0.36 17.67 29.96
C ALA A 189 -0.21 16.25 29.78
N LEU A 190 0.66 15.27 30.04
CA LEU A 190 0.43 13.83 29.86
C LEU A 190 0.01 13.16 31.18
N PRO A 191 -0.51 11.92 31.15
CA PRO A 191 -0.83 11.15 32.36
C PRO A 191 0.32 11.14 33.37
N GLY A 192 0.00 11.39 34.64
CA GLY A 192 0.95 11.38 35.76
C GLY A 192 1.76 12.67 35.95
N GLU A 193 1.69 13.61 35.02
CA GLU A 193 2.41 14.88 35.12
C GLU A 193 1.69 15.90 35.99
N ARG A 194 2.46 16.82 36.58
CA ARG A 194 1.92 17.97 37.30
C ARG A 194 1.92 19.19 36.39
N VAL A 195 0.80 19.90 36.34
CA VAL A 195 0.65 21.12 35.55
C VAL A 195 0.19 22.27 36.43
N ALA A 196 0.78 23.45 36.25
CA ALA A 196 0.40 24.68 36.92
C ALA A 196 0.48 25.84 35.93
N ILE A 197 -0.26 26.92 36.17
CA ILE A 197 -0.15 28.16 35.39
C ILE A 197 0.06 29.29 36.37
N ARG A 198 1.18 29.99 36.25
CA ARG A 198 1.51 31.11 37.12
C ARG A 198 2.44 32.10 36.44
N ASP A 199 2.29 33.37 36.79
CA ASP A 199 3.13 34.45 36.25
C ASP A 199 3.11 34.52 34.70
N GLY A 200 2.00 34.10 34.08
CA GLY A 200 1.85 34.04 32.63
C GLY A 200 2.60 32.89 31.94
N GLU A 201 3.06 31.88 32.68
CA GLU A 201 3.75 30.71 32.12
C GLU A 201 3.05 29.41 32.53
N VAL A 202 3.06 28.42 31.63
CA VAL A 202 2.64 27.06 31.95
C VAL A 202 3.84 26.28 32.47
N PHE A 203 3.69 25.65 33.63
CA PHE A 203 4.68 24.76 34.21
C PHE A 203 4.24 23.32 34.07
N VAL A 204 5.13 22.45 33.60
CA VAL A 204 4.97 20.99 33.62
C VAL A 204 6.05 20.38 34.49
N ASN A 205 5.66 19.60 35.49
CA ASN A 205 6.55 19.00 36.50
C ASN A 205 7.49 20.02 37.17
N GLY A 206 7.01 21.26 37.35
CA GLY A 206 7.75 22.37 37.94
C GLY A 206 8.69 23.12 36.99
N GLN A 207 8.79 22.71 35.72
CA GLN A 207 9.60 23.39 34.70
C GLN A 207 8.69 24.24 33.79
N PRO A 208 9.08 25.49 33.45
CA PRO A 208 8.34 26.28 32.47
C PRO A 208 8.37 25.58 31.11
N LEU A 209 7.23 25.53 30.44
CA LEU A 209 7.08 24.93 29.12
C LEU A 209 7.41 25.98 28.06
N ASP A 210 8.31 25.66 27.12
CA ASP A 210 8.60 26.50 25.96
C ASP A 210 7.48 26.33 24.92
N GLU A 211 6.65 27.35 24.72
CA GLU A 211 5.42 27.28 23.93
C GLU A 211 5.47 28.21 22.71
N PRO A 212 6.23 27.88 21.65
CA PRO A 212 6.42 28.76 20.47
C PRO A 212 5.16 28.94 19.60
N TYR A 213 4.04 28.35 20.01
CA TYR A 213 2.75 28.36 19.32
C TYR A 213 1.70 29.23 20.01
N GLU A 214 1.99 29.76 21.19
CA GLU A 214 1.02 30.55 21.94
C GLU A 214 0.77 31.90 21.28
N ALA A 215 -0.49 32.34 21.29
CA ALA A 215 -0.84 33.67 20.81
C ALA A 215 -0.34 34.75 21.79
N GLU A 216 -0.65 34.54 23.07
CA GLU A 216 -0.38 35.45 24.18
C GLU A 216 -0.21 34.63 25.47
N PRO A 217 0.59 35.10 26.43
CA PRO A 217 0.69 34.50 27.76
C PRO A 217 -0.67 34.41 28.46
N PRO A 218 -0.94 33.35 29.24
CA PRO A 218 -2.12 33.28 30.11
C PRO A 218 -2.23 34.50 31.05
N ASP A 219 -3.43 35.09 31.14
CA ASP A 219 -3.75 36.16 32.09
C ASP A 219 -4.45 35.63 33.37
N TYR A 220 -4.42 34.31 33.55
CA TYR A 220 -5.05 33.59 34.64
C TYR A 220 -4.05 32.66 35.34
N GLU A 221 -4.39 32.34 36.59
CA GLU A 221 -3.62 31.49 37.47
C GLU A 221 -4.32 30.14 37.64
N MET A 222 -3.54 29.07 37.72
CA MET A 222 -4.03 27.73 38.00
C MET A 222 -3.08 27.04 38.98
N PRO A 223 -3.57 26.56 40.14
CA PRO A 223 -2.75 25.83 41.08
C PRO A 223 -2.20 24.54 40.46
N GLU A 224 -1.11 24.03 41.01
CA GLU A 224 -0.55 22.77 40.55
C GLU A 224 -1.55 21.62 40.75
N ILE A 225 -1.86 20.93 39.66
CA ILE A 225 -2.71 19.75 39.65
C ILE A 225 -2.00 18.58 38.95
N THR A 226 -2.24 17.37 39.41
CA THR A 226 -1.70 16.15 38.78
C THR A 226 -2.70 15.60 37.79
N VAL A 227 -2.25 15.34 36.56
CA VAL A 227 -3.05 14.70 35.51
C VAL A 227 -3.26 13.22 35.87
N PRO A 228 -4.51 12.74 36.00
CA PRO A 228 -4.78 11.34 36.29
C PRO A 228 -4.29 10.39 35.19
N GLU A 229 -4.07 9.12 35.57
CA GLU A 229 -3.72 8.08 34.61
C GLU A 229 -4.79 7.93 33.51
N GLY A 230 -4.35 7.86 32.26
CA GLY A 230 -5.24 7.74 31.10
C GLY A 230 -6.02 9.01 30.76
N GLU A 231 -5.70 10.16 31.36
CA GLU A 231 -6.27 11.47 31.05
C GLU A 231 -5.19 12.45 30.56
N TYR A 232 -5.63 13.53 29.91
CA TYR A 232 -4.75 14.53 29.32
C TYR A 232 -5.20 15.92 29.74
N PHE A 233 -4.25 16.82 29.95
CA PHE A 233 -4.52 18.24 30.12
C PHE A 233 -4.30 18.95 28.80
N VAL A 234 -5.32 19.64 28.30
CA VAL A 234 -5.30 20.29 26.98
C VAL A 234 -5.60 21.77 27.10
N LEU A 235 -4.86 22.61 26.37
CA LEU A 235 -5.10 24.05 26.27
C LEU A 235 -5.31 24.47 24.81
N GLY A 236 -6.01 25.59 24.63
CA GLY A 236 -6.03 26.29 23.35
C GLY A 236 -4.77 27.14 23.18
N ASP A 237 -4.31 27.29 21.94
CA ASP A 237 -3.16 28.15 21.63
C ASP A 237 -3.48 29.63 21.87
N ASN A 238 -4.75 30.02 21.79
CA ASN A 238 -5.25 31.34 22.20
C ASN A 238 -5.71 31.28 23.67
N ARG A 239 -4.74 31.34 24.59
CA ARG A 239 -4.90 31.05 26.03
C ARG A 239 -6.07 31.77 26.67
N ASN A 240 -6.14 33.09 26.46
CA ASN A 240 -7.10 33.97 27.12
C ASN A 240 -8.50 33.90 26.49
N HIS A 241 -8.64 33.24 25.34
CA HIS A 241 -9.90 33.09 24.59
C HIS A 241 -10.25 31.63 24.29
N SER A 242 -9.84 30.72 25.16
CA SER A 242 -10.08 29.30 25.02
C SER A 242 -10.79 28.75 26.24
N ALA A 243 -11.97 28.16 26.04
CA ALA A 243 -12.52 27.23 27.03
C ALA A 243 -11.79 25.89 26.84
N ASP A 244 -11.04 25.46 27.85
CA ASP A 244 -10.22 24.24 27.82
C ASP A 244 -10.00 23.64 29.23
N SER A 245 -8.95 22.83 29.43
CA SER A 245 -8.76 22.11 30.69
C SER A 245 -8.58 22.99 31.92
N HIS A 246 -8.19 24.26 31.77
CA HIS A 246 -8.16 25.17 32.93
C HIS A 246 -9.58 25.51 33.46
N VAL A 247 -10.62 25.36 32.63
CA VAL A 247 -12.02 25.63 32.99
C VAL A 247 -12.74 24.38 33.47
N TRP A 248 -12.57 23.25 32.77
CA TRP A 248 -13.38 22.03 33.01
C TRP A 248 -12.58 20.81 33.47
N GLY A 249 -11.26 20.89 33.55
CA GLY A 249 -10.39 19.78 33.92
C GLY A 249 -9.97 18.88 32.76
N PHE A 250 -9.67 17.62 33.06
CA PHE A 250 -8.95 16.74 32.14
C PHE A 250 -9.82 16.09 31.06
N VAL A 251 -9.16 15.57 30.03
CA VAL A 251 -9.78 14.87 28.91
C VAL A 251 -9.39 13.38 28.96
N PRO A 252 -10.33 12.47 29.22
CA PRO A 252 -10.04 11.03 29.22
C PRO A 252 -9.60 10.51 27.83
N ARG A 253 -8.69 9.54 27.78
CA ARG A 253 -8.21 8.92 26.52
C ARG A 253 -9.32 8.45 25.60
N ARG A 254 -10.41 7.93 26.18
CA ARG A 254 -11.61 7.44 25.47
C ARG A 254 -12.39 8.55 24.74
N ASN A 255 -12.20 9.80 25.16
CA ASN A 255 -12.85 10.95 24.54
C ASN A 255 -12.09 11.43 23.29
N LEU A 256 -10.80 11.06 23.15
CA LEU A 256 -10.00 11.47 22.00
C LEU A 256 -10.47 10.75 20.73
N VAL A 257 -10.85 11.54 19.73
CA VAL A 257 -11.40 11.08 18.46
C VAL A 257 -10.33 11.05 17.38
N GLY A 258 -9.41 12.03 17.35
CA GLY A 258 -8.38 12.06 16.33
C GLY A 258 -7.28 13.09 16.58
N HIS A 259 -6.26 13.05 15.72
CA HIS A 259 -5.13 13.96 15.73
C HIS A 259 -5.12 14.80 14.44
N ALA A 260 -5.12 16.12 14.59
CA ALA A 260 -5.14 17.04 13.46
C ALA A 260 -3.76 17.05 12.76
N LEU A 261 -3.76 16.80 11.45
CA LEU A 261 -2.52 16.62 10.68
C LEU A 261 -2.25 17.78 9.72
N PHE A 262 -3.28 18.23 9.02
CA PHE A 262 -3.10 19.11 7.86
C PHE A 262 -4.31 20.01 7.66
N VAL A 263 -4.10 21.32 7.59
CA VAL A 263 -5.10 22.26 7.09
C VAL A 263 -5.07 22.17 5.57
N TYR A 264 -6.21 21.96 4.92
CA TYR A 264 -6.29 21.88 3.45
C TYR A 264 -7.10 23.03 2.83
N TRP A 265 -7.85 23.79 3.63
CA TRP A 265 -8.62 24.94 3.19
C TRP A 265 -8.62 26.04 4.26
N PRO A 266 -8.50 27.32 3.88
CA PRO A 266 -8.33 27.83 2.50
C PRO A 266 -6.95 27.47 1.92
N PRO A 267 -6.78 27.40 0.57
CA PRO A 267 -5.55 26.89 -0.05
C PRO A 267 -4.29 27.68 0.35
N GLN A 268 -4.44 28.97 0.65
CA GLN A 268 -3.35 29.85 1.08
C GLN A 268 -2.81 29.49 2.48
N ARG A 269 -3.62 28.76 3.27
CA ARG A 269 -3.25 28.27 4.60
C ARG A 269 -3.04 26.76 4.62
N ALA A 270 -3.01 26.12 3.45
CA ALA A 270 -2.77 24.69 3.37
C ALA A 270 -1.37 24.36 3.92
N GLY A 271 -1.31 23.48 4.92
CA GLY A 271 -0.08 23.25 5.67
C GLY A 271 -0.20 22.16 6.73
N VAL A 272 0.94 21.56 7.06
CA VAL A 272 1.04 20.55 8.11
C VAL A 272 0.97 21.23 9.48
N ILE A 273 0.13 20.70 10.36
CA ILE A 273 0.08 21.09 11.77
C ILE A 273 1.24 20.40 12.47
N ARG A 274 2.28 21.16 12.81
CA ARG A 274 3.50 20.61 13.39
C ARG A 274 3.37 20.46 14.91
N ASN A 275 3.94 19.39 15.43
CA ASN A 275 4.19 19.26 16.86
C ASN A 275 5.56 19.92 17.16
N PRO A 276 5.61 21.02 17.93
CA PRO A 276 6.83 21.77 18.21
C PRO A 276 7.84 21.00 19.09
N PHE A 277 7.41 19.93 19.75
CA PHE A 277 8.24 19.11 20.64
C PHE A 277 8.80 17.85 19.96
N SER A 278 8.37 17.52 18.72
CA SER A 278 8.72 16.24 18.09
C SER A 278 10.20 16.05 17.77
N GLU A 279 10.97 17.12 17.65
CA GLU A 279 12.42 17.06 17.42
C GLU A 279 13.24 16.97 18.71
N ARG A 280 12.61 17.29 19.86
CA ARG A 280 13.28 17.37 21.17
C ARG A 280 13.05 16.12 22.02
N GLU A 281 12.08 15.30 21.66
CA GLU A 281 11.74 14.07 22.37
C GLU A 281 12.33 12.86 21.63
N PRO A 282 13.18 12.03 22.27
CA PRO A 282 13.70 10.84 21.61
C PRO A 282 12.54 9.93 21.20
N PRO A 283 12.62 9.25 20.03
CA PRO A 283 11.53 8.39 19.57
C PRO A 283 11.21 7.36 20.65
N THR A 284 9.97 7.41 21.13
CA THR A 284 9.46 6.43 22.09
C THR A 284 9.58 5.02 21.50
N THR A 285 9.76 4.00 22.33
CA THR A 285 9.96 2.61 21.89
C THR A 285 8.84 2.09 20.97
N GLN A 286 7.66 2.71 21.01
CA GLN A 286 6.53 2.42 20.11
C GLN A 286 6.73 2.94 18.68
N ASP A 287 7.45 4.05 18.47
CA ASP A 287 7.82 4.53 17.13
C ASP A 287 8.78 3.59 16.43
N ALA A 288 9.73 3.03 17.18
CA ALA A 288 10.69 2.06 16.67
C ALA A 288 10.00 0.77 16.20
N ALA A 289 8.95 0.33 16.90
CA ALA A 289 8.18 -0.86 16.53
C ALA A 289 7.37 -0.66 15.24
N GLY A 290 6.79 0.54 15.03
CA GLY A 290 6.10 0.88 13.78
C GLY A 290 7.04 0.96 12.58
N ILE A 291 8.27 1.45 12.78
CA ILE A 291 9.30 1.52 11.73
C ILE A 291 9.84 0.13 11.34
N LEU A 292 9.87 -0.82 12.29
CA LEU A 292 10.34 -2.20 12.06
C LEU A 292 9.33 -3.07 11.29
N LEU A 293 8.03 -2.76 11.35
CA LEU A 293 6.99 -3.47 10.58
C LEU A 293 6.84 -2.96 9.14
N ALA A 294 7.51 -1.86 8.79
CA ALA A 294 7.50 -1.25 7.45
C ALA A 294 8.78 -1.55 6.63
N ARG A 295 9.62 -2.49 7.09
CA ARG A 295 10.82 -2.97 6.39
C ARG A 295 10.71 -4.43 6.00
#